data_AF-A0A920LHC6-F1
#
_entry.id   AF-A0A920LHC6-F1
#
_cell.length_a   1.000
_cell.length_b   1.000
_cell.length_c   1.000
_cell.angle_alpha   90.00
_cell.angle_beta   90.00
_cell.angle_gamma   90.00
#
_symmetry.space_group_name_H-M   'P 1'
#
loop_
_entity.id
_entity.type
_entity.pdbx_description
1 polymer ?
#
loop_
_entity_poly.entity_id
_entity_poly.type
_entity_poly.pdbx_seq_one_letter_code
_entity_poly.pdbx_strand_id
1 'polypeptide(L)'
;MTSIDDLSEDQIKNFRRNVQMIFQDPYEAMNPRWTIKDTILEPLIIHNIGTDKEQEEAVIEILKTVGLTPPENYLSRYPHELSGVKDKE
;
A
#
# COMPACT_ATOMS: atom_id res chain seq x y z
N MET A 1 -6.06 1.49 30.34
CA MET A 1 -5.19 1.29 29.17
C MET A 1 -5.43 -0.14 28.73
N THR A 2 -6.26 -0.34 27.72
CA THR A 2 -6.67 -1.70 27.31
C THR A 2 -5.49 -2.33 26.59
N SER A 3 -4.91 -3.39 27.17
CA SER A 3 -3.82 -4.11 26.53
C SER A 3 -4.36 -4.89 25.34
N ILE A 4 -3.57 -5.00 24.27
CA ILE A 4 -3.94 -5.78 23.08
C ILE A 4 -4.14 -7.28 23.43
N ASP A 5 -3.57 -7.71 24.55
CA ASP A 5 -3.61 -9.08 25.06
C ASP A 5 -5.02 -9.56 25.47
N ASP A 6 -5.95 -8.62 25.73
CA ASP A 6 -7.32 -8.93 26.18
C ASP A 6 -8.38 -8.92 25.05
N LEU A 7 -7.96 -8.72 23.80
CA LEU A 7 -8.88 -8.63 22.65
C LEU A 7 -9.30 -10.02 22.17
N SER A 8 -10.60 -10.23 21.94
CA SER A 8 -11.08 -11.46 21.28
C SER A 8 -10.58 -11.53 19.82
N GLU A 9 -10.58 -12.74 19.22
CA GLU A 9 -10.13 -12.92 17.83
C GLU A 9 -10.82 -11.97 16.83
N ASP A 10 -12.13 -11.74 17.00
CA ASP A 10 -12.89 -10.80 16.18
C ASP A 10 -12.47 -9.34 16.40
N GLN A 11 -12.15 -8.96 17.64
CA GLN A 11 -11.65 -7.63 17.94
C GLN A 11 -10.24 -7.41 17.39
N ILE A 12 -9.37 -8.42 17.45
CA ILE A 12 -8.04 -8.40 16.83
C ILE A 12 -8.18 -8.25 15.31
N LYS A 13 -9.11 -8.97 14.69
CA LYS A 13 -9.36 -8.89 13.24
C LYS A 13 -9.83 -7.50 12.81
N ASN A 14 -10.73 -6.87 13.58
CA ASN A 14 -11.16 -5.49 13.32
C ASN A 14 -10.05 -4.46 13.59
N PHE A 15 -9.24 -4.66 14.63
CA PHE A 15 -8.10 -3.81 14.92
C PHE A 15 -7.05 -3.84 13.79
N ARG A 16 -6.74 -5.03 13.26
CA ARG A 16 -5.81 -5.20 12.12
C ARG A 16 -6.26 -4.52 10.83
N ARG A 17 -7.55 -4.19 10.68
CA ARG A 17 -8.04 -3.39 9.54
C ARG A 17 -7.72 -1.90 9.65
N ASN A 18 -7.48 -1.41 10.87
CA ASN A 18 -7.25 0.01 11.16
C ASN A 18 -5.76 0.34 11.38
N VAL A 19 -4.88 -0.67 11.39
CA VAL A 19 -3.47 -0.51 11.72
C VAL A 19 -2.62 -1.24 10.69
N GLN A 20 -1.78 -0.50 9.96
CA GLN A 20 -0.78 -1.05 9.05
C GLN A 20 0.53 -1.28 9.83
N MET A 21 1.07 -2.50 9.79
CA MET A 21 2.44 -2.74 10.26
C MET A 21 3.44 -2.06 9.32
N ILE A 22 4.36 -1.28 9.87
CA ILE A 22 5.49 -0.68 9.15
C ILE A 22 6.76 -1.40 9.63
N PHE A 23 7.48 -2.03 8.72
CA PHE A 23 8.77 -2.67 9.01
C PHE A 23 9.89 -1.62 8.96
N GLN A 24 10.97 -1.85 9.71
CA GLN A 24 12.13 -0.94 9.72
C GLN A 24 12.81 -0.85 8.35
N ASP A 25 12.74 -1.92 7.55
CA ASP A 25 13.03 -1.88 6.13
C ASP A 25 11.72 -2.04 5.34
N PRO A 26 11.14 -0.96 4.80
CA PRO A 26 9.91 -1.04 4.03
C PRO A 26 10.09 -1.83 2.73
N TYR A 27 11.32 -2.00 2.22
CA TYR A 27 11.58 -2.72 0.98
C TYR A 27 11.54 -4.25 1.17
N GLU A 28 11.98 -4.76 2.31
CA GLU A 28 11.89 -6.21 2.59
C GLU A 28 10.45 -6.69 2.80
N ALA A 29 9.56 -5.78 3.22
CA ALA A 29 8.15 -6.08 3.40
C ALA A 29 7.37 -6.11 2.07
N MET A 30 7.91 -5.51 1.01
CA MET A 30 7.25 -5.44 -0.30
C MET A 30 7.70 -6.62 -1.17
N ASN A 31 6.75 -7.30 -1.81
CA ASN A 31 7.08 -8.35 -2.76
C ASN A 31 7.77 -7.74 -3.99
N PRO A 32 9.05 -8.03 -4.26
CA PRO A 32 9.80 -7.38 -5.35
C PRO A 32 9.27 -7.75 -6.74
N ARG A 33 8.38 -8.74 -6.83
CA ARG A 33 7.72 -9.15 -8.07
C ARG A 33 6.44 -8.36 -8.37
N TRP A 34 6.00 -7.49 -7.47
CA TRP A 34 4.77 -6.72 -7.64
C TRP A 34 5.07 -5.30 -8.07
N THR A 35 4.25 -4.79 -9.00
CA THR A 35 4.35 -3.40 -9.42
C THR A 35 3.80 -2.47 -8.33
N ILE A 36 4.04 -1.17 -8.48
CA ILE A 36 3.44 -0.15 -7.63
C ILE A 36 1.91 -0.24 -7.69
N LYS A 37 1.34 -0.45 -8.89
CA LYS A 37 -0.11 -0.67 -9.05
C LYS A 37 -0.58 -1.87 -8.23
N ASP A 38 0.09 -3.03 -8.37
CA ASP A 38 -0.32 -4.25 -7.67
C ASP A 38 -0.26 -4.10 -6.15
N THR A 39 0.77 -3.41 -5.65
CA THR A 39 0.95 -3.19 -4.21
C THR A 39 -0.15 -2.30 -3.62
N ILE A 40 -0.63 -1.31 -4.36
CA ILE A 40 -1.72 -0.44 -3.92
C ILE A 40 -3.09 -1.11 -4.10
N LEU A 41 -3.26 -1.92 -5.15
CA LEU A 41 -4.50 -2.64 -5.42
C LEU A 41 -4.76 -3.80 -4.45
N GLU A 42 -3.73 -4.54 -4.07
CA GLU A 42 -3.88 -5.75 -3.24
C GLU A 42 -4.72 -5.53 -1.97
N PRO A 43 -4.49 -4.51 -1.12
CA PRO A 43 -5.33 -4.31 0.06
C PRO A 43 -6.78 -3.99 -0.30
N LEU A 44 -7.03 -3.28 -1.40
CA LEU A 44 -8.40 -2.99 -1.86
C LEU A 44 -9.13 -4.26 -2.29
N ILE A 45 -8.43 -5.14 -3.01
CA ILE A 45 -8.96 -6.44 -3.48
C ILE A 45 -9.22 -7.37 -2.28
N ILE A 46 -8.24 -7.55 -1.39
CA ILE A 46 -8.35 -8.44 -0.22
C ILE A 46 -9.50 -8.03 0.69
N HIS A 47 -9.74 -6.72 0.82
CA HIS A 47 -10.81 -6.19 1.67
C HIS A 47 -12.13 -5.95 0.92
N ASN A 48 -12.24 -6.29 -0.38
CA ASN A 48 -13.41 -6.05 -1.23
C ASN A 48 -13.89 -4.58 -1.18
N ILE A 49 -12.95 -3.63 -1.28
CA ILE A 49 -13.23 -2.20 -1.23
C ILE A 49 -13.43 -1.69 -2.67
N GLY A 50 -14.64 -1.19 -2.96
CA GLY A 50 -14.99 -0.61 -4.25
C GLY A 50 -15.11 -1.63 -5.39
N THR A 51 -15.55 -1.13 -6.53
CA THR A 51 -15.55 -1.82 -7.83
C THR A 51 -14.19 -1.72 -8.51
N ASP A 52 -13.91 -2.56 -9.51
CA ASP A 52 -12.66 -2.52 -10.29
C ASP A 52 -12.31 -1.10 -10.76
N LYS A 53 -13.31 -0.35 -11.23
CA LYS A 53 -13.12 1.03 -11.67
C LYS A 53 -12.75 1.97 -10.52
N GLU A 54 -13.43 1.88 -9.38
CA GLU A 54 -13.15 2.71 -8.20
C GLU A 54 -11.75 2.39 -7.64
N GLN A 55 -11.32 1.13 -7.72
CA GLN A 55 -9.98 0.72 -7.30
C GLN A 55 -8.90 1.32 -8.20
N GLU A 56 -9.09 1.31 -9.52
CA GLU A 56 -8.16 1.95 -10.45
C GLU A 56 -8.08 3.47 -10.24
N GLU A 57 -9.21 4.13 -10.01
CA GLU A 57 -9.25 5.55 -9.68
C GLU A 57 -8.53 5.84 -8.35
N ALA A 58 -8.73 5.00 -7.32
CA ALA A 58 -8.07 5.14 -6.03
C ALA A 58 -6.54 5.03 -6.14
N VAL A 59 -6.02 4.10 -6.96
CA VAL A 59 -4.57 3.96 -7.21
C VAL A 59 -4.01 5.25 -7.83
N ILE A 60 -4.70 5.80 -8.83
CA ILE A 60 -4.29 7.04 -9.50
C ILE A 60 -4.25 8.21 -8.50
N GLU A 61 -5.27 8.35 -7.65
CA GLU A 61 -5.33 9.42 -6.66
C GLU A 61 -4.26 9.29 -5.57
N ILE A 62 -3.96 8.05 -5.13
CA ILE A 62 -2.87 7.79 -4.19
C ILE A 62 -1.54 8.24 -4.79
N LEU A 63 -1.24 7.87 -6.04
CA LEU A 63 0.00 8.26 -6.73
C LEU A 63 0.14 9.78 -6.85
N LYS A 64 -0.94 10.48 -7.18
CA LYS A 64 -0.94 11.96 -7.20
C LYS A 64 -0.69 12.55 -5.81
N THR A 65 -1.33 12.00 -4.79
CA THR A 65 -1.21 12.47 -3.40
C THR A 65 0.22 12.37 -2.88
N VAL A 66 0.95 11.32 -3.25
CA VAL A 66 2.36 11.14 -2.87
C VAL A 66 3.36 11.84 -3.81
N GLY A 67 2.87 12.62 -4.78
CA GLY A 67 3.71 13.40 -5.70
C GLY A 67 4.28 12.61 -6.88
N LEU A 68 3.85 11.37 -7.10
CA LEU A 68 4.27 10.53 -8.23
C LEU A 68 3.41 10.84 -9.46
N THR A 69 3.69 12.00 -10.06
CA THR A 69 3.00 12.51 -11.26
C THR A 69 3.96 12.55 -12.45
N PRO A 70 3.51 12.18 -13.66
CA PRO A 70 2.19 11.65 -13.99
C PRO A 70 2.05 10.16 -13.60
N PRO A 71 0.91 9.72 -13.02
CA PRO A 71 0.75 8.37 -12.44
C PRO A 71 1.05 7.21 -13.41
N GLU A 72 0.71 7.38 -14.68
CA GLU A 72 0.95 6.40 -15.75
C GLU A 72 2.41 5.97 -15.89
N ASN A 73 3.36 6.83 -15.48
CA ASN A 73 4.79 6.51 -15.52
C ASN A 73 5.23 5.56 -14.41
N TYR A 74 4.41 5.39 -13.37
CA TYR A 74 4.74 4.64 -12.15
C TYR A 74 3.95 3.36 -12.01
N LEU A 75 2.74 3.26 -12.60
CA LEU A 75 1.86 2.10 -12.43
C LEU A 75 2.55 0.74 -12.70
N SER A 76 3.37 0.67 -13.74
CA SER A 76 4.10 -0.55 -14.13
C SER A 76 5.48 -0.71 -13.50
N ARG A 77 5.95 0.28 -12.73
CA ARG A 77 7.26 0.21 -12.09
C ARG A 77 7.21 -0.68 -10.85
N TYR A 78 8.36 -1.21 -10.49
CA TYR A 78 8.55 -1.95 -9.24
C TYR A 78 9.01 -1.02 -8.10
N PRO A 79 8.70 -1.34 -6.84
CA PRO A 79 9.10 -0.52 -5.68
C PRO A 79 10.59 -0.18 -5.62
N HIS A 80 11.46 -1.10 -6.04
CA HIS A 80 12.91 -0.88 -6.06
C HIS A 80 13.36 0.08 -7.16
N GLU A 81 12.55 0.32 -8.20
CA GLU A 81 12.87 1.31 -9.25
C GLU A 81 12.62 2.75 -8.77
N LEU A 82 11.91 2.93 -7.65
CA LEU A 82 11.76 4.24 -6.99
C LEU A 82 12.96 4.59 -6.11
N SER A 83 13.67 3.59 -5.56
CA SER A 83 14.82 3.85 -4.68
C SER A 83 16.07 4.33 -5.45
N GLY A 84 16.02 4.28 -6.79
CA GLY A 84 17.03 4.81 -7.69
C GLY A 84 17.00 6.33 -7.86
N VAL A 85 15.99 7.05 -7.33
CA VAL A 85 16.04 8.53 -7.26
C VAL A 85 16.86 8.95 -6.03
N LYS A 86 18.13 8.55 -6.00
CA LYS A 86 19.13 9.24 -5.19
C LYS A 86 19.66 10.39 -6.03
N ASP A 87 19.59 11.58 -5.45
CA ASP A 87 20.39 12.75 -5.81
C ASP A 87 20.11 13.36 -7.20
N LYS A 88 19.13 14.25 -7.27
CA LYS A 88 19.28 15.47 -8.07
C LYS A 88 18.83 16.66 -7.24
N GLU A 89 19.83 17.37 -6.72
CA GLU A 89 19.76 18.78 -6.35
C GLU A 89 19.16 19.65 -7.46
#